data_AF-A0A800E9V9-F1
#
_entry.id   AF-A0A800E9V9-F1
#
_cell.length_a   1.000
_cell.length_b   1.000
_cell.length_c   1.000
_cell.angle_alpha   90.00
_cell.angle_beta   90.00
_cell.angle_gamma   90.00
#
_symmetry.space_group_name_H-M   'P 1'
#
loop_
_entity.id
_entity.type
_entity.pdbx_description
1 polymer ?
#
loop_
_entity_poly.entity_id
_entity_poly.type
_entity_poly.pdbx_seq_one_letter_code
_entity_poly.pdbx_strand_id
1 'polypeptide(L)'
;MPLGEKIIPINIEEEMKSKYIDYSMSVIVSRALPDVRDGLKPVHRRILFGMHELGIKASSSYKKSARIVGEVLGKFHPHGDTAVYDAMVRMAQEWSMRYMLVDGQGNFGSIDGDNPAAMRYTEARLKKISEDMLLDIDKDTIDYKLNFDDSLKEPTVLPSRLPNLLLNGATGIAVGMATNMPPHNLSEV
;
A
#
# COMPACT_ATOMS: atom_id res chain seq x y z
N MET A 1 5.22 -47.83 21.86
CA MET A 1 4.10 -46.92 22.16
C MET A 1 4.49 -45.55 21.61
N PRO A 2 3.67 -44.89 20.78
CA PRO A 2 4.00 -43.54 20.33
C PRO A 2 3.99 -42.61 21.54
N LEU A 3 4.95 -41.68 21.62
CA LEU A 3 4.97 -40.64 22.65
C LEU A 3 3.61 -39.92 22.61
N GLY A 4 2.85 -39.98 23.70
CA GLY A 4 1.52 -39.39 23.78
C GLY A 4 1.54 -37.91 23.42
N GLU A 5 0.55 -37.48 22.63
CA GLU A 5 0.36 -36.08 22.27
C GLU A 5 0.28 -35.23 23.54
N LYS A 6 1.18 -34.26 23.66
CA LYS A 6 1.22 -33.32 24.78
C LYS A 6 0.09 -32.30 24.61
N ILE A 7 -1.06 -32.56 25.25
CA ILE A 7 -2.19 -31.64 25.27
C ILE A 7 -1.88 -30.48 26.21
N ILE A 8 -1.89 -29.25 25.68
CA ILE A 8 -1.74 -28.02 26.46
C ILE A 8 -3.14 -27.44 26.66
N PRO A 9 -3.66 -27.41 27.90
CA PRO A 9 -4.95 -26.78 28.15
C PRO A 9 -4.82 -25.26 27.97
N ILE A 10 -5.73 -24.68 27.19
CA ILE A 10 -5.78 -23.24 26.90
C ILE A 10 -7.08 -22.68 27.47
N ASN A 11 -6.99 -21.59 28.24
CA ASN A 11 -8.17 -20.87 28.70
C ASN A 11 -8.79 -20.11 27.52
N ILE A 12 -10.06 -20.39 27.21
CA ILE A 12 -10.74 -19.78 26.06
C ILE A 12 -10.87 -18.27 26.17
N GLU A 13 -11.10 -17.72 27.36
CA GLU A 13 -11.26 -16.28 27.57
C GLU A 13 -9.94 -15.54 27.31
N GLU A 14 -8.85 -16.06 27.87
CA GLU A 14 -7.50 -15.50 27.69
C GLU A 14 -7.06 -15.60 26.23
N GLU A 15 -7.27 -16.75 25.59
CA GLU A 15 -6.89 -16.97 24.20
C GLU A 15 -7.69 -16.08 23.24
N MET A 16 -9.02 -15.98 23.44
CA MET A 16 -9.87 -15.12 22.63
C MET A 16 -9.46 -13.65 22.76
N LYS A 17 -9.17 -13.18 23.98
CA LYS A 17 -8.71 -11.81 24.22
C LYS A 17 -7.39 -11.55 23.52
N SER A 18 -6.42 -12.45 23.67
CA SER A 18 -5.10 -12.34 23.07
C SER A 18 -5.17 -12.29 21.54
N LYS A 19 -5.82 -13.28 20.91
CA LYS A 19 -5.96 -13.37 19.45
C LYS A 19 -6.75 -12.22 18.86
N TYR A 20 -7.79 -11.76 19.55
CA TYR A 20 -8.56 -10.60 19.12
C TYR A 20 -7.72 -9.32 19.14
N ILE A 21 -6.92 -9.09 20.19
CA ILE A 21 -6.03 -7.92 20.29
C ILE A 21 -4.97 -7.95 19.19
N ASP A 22 -4.30 -9.09 18.98
CA ASP A 22 -3.28 -9.25 17.94
C ASP A 22 -3.81 -8.91 16.54
N TYR A 23 -4.98 -9.48 16.20
CA TYR A 23 -5.63 -9.19 14.93
C TYR A 23 -6.04 -7.72 14.82
N SER A 24 -6.66 -7.17 15.87
CA SER A 24 -7.13 -5.78 15.89
C SER A 24 -5.99 -4.80 15.68
N MET A 25 -4.88 -4.98 16.39
CA MET A 25 -3.68 -4.16 16.26
C MET A 25 -3.06 -4.27 14.87
N SER A 26 -2.99 -5.47 14.30
CA SER A 26 -2.51 -5.68 12.92
C SER A 26 -3.37 -4.92 11.90
N VAL A 27 -4.70 -4.95 12.03
CA VAL A 27 -5.61 -4.23 11.13
C VAL A 27 -5.47 -2.71 11.30
N ILE A 28 -5.41 -2.21 12.53
CA ILE A 28 -5.32 -0.76 12.80
C ILE A 28 -4.00 -0.20 12.26
N VAL A 29 -2.86 -0.80 12.62
CA VAL A 29 -1.53 -0.25 12.35
C VAL A 29 -1.02 -0.58 10.96
N SER A 30 -1.31 -1.78 10.45
CA SER A 30 -0.66 -2.32 9.25
C SER A 30 -1.58 -2.51 8.05
N ARG A 31 -2.83 -2.02 8.11
CA ARG A 31 -3.79 -2.20 7.00
C ARG A 31 -4.72 -1.01 6.77
N ALA A 32 -5.52 -0.66 7.76
CA ALA A 32 -6.72 0.14 7.54
C ALA A 32 -6.46 1.65 7.49
N LEU A 33 -5.57 2.15 8.34
CA LEU A 33 -5.30 3.58 8.53
C LEU A 33 -4.00 3.99 7.84
N PRO A 34 -3.93 5.21 7.27
CA PRO A 34 -2.70 5.75 6.72
C PRO A 34 -1.75 6.22 7.84
N ASP A 35 -0.45 6.34 7.52
CA ASP A 35 0.50 7.07 8.37
C ASP A 35 0.34 8.57 8.15
N VAL A 36 0.41 9.36 9.23
CA VAL A 36 0.24 10.83 9.15
C VAL A 36 1.36 11.52 8.35
N ARG A 37 2.55 10.93 8.32
CA ARG A 37 3.75 11.53 7.74
C ARG A 37 3.73 11.53 6.22
N ASP A 38 3.20 10.47 5.61
CA ASP A 38 3.14 10.32 4.14
C ASP A 38 1.71 10.17 3.59
N GLY A 39 0.71 10.01 4.45
CA GLY A 39 -0.68 9.80 4.06
C GLY A 39 -0.95 8.46 3.39
N LEU A 40 -0.03 7.50 3.48
CA LEU A 40 -0.14 6.22 2.78
C LEU A 40 -0.48 5.06 3.72
N LYS A 41 -1.31 4.15 3.22
CA LYS A 41 -1.46 2.80 3.79
C LYS A 41 -0.28 1.94 3.36
N PRO A 42 0.05 0.85 4.08
CA PRO A 42 1.18 -0.01 3.72
C PRO A 42 1.15 -0.54 2.28
N VAL A 43 -0.03 -0.89 1.74
CA VAL A 43 -0.14 -1.35 0.35
C VAL A 43 0.25 -0.27 -0.66
N HIS A 44 -0.17 0.97 -0.47
CA HIS A 44 0.18 2.08 -1.37
C HIS A 44 1.68 2.37 -1.32
N ARG A 45 2.25 2.43 -0.10
CA ARG A 45 3.69 2.64 0.11
C ARG A 45 4.53 1.58 -0.59
N ARG A 46 4.16 0.30 -0.42
CA ARG A 46 4.86 -0.83 -1.03
C ARG A 46 4.75 -0.83 -2.56
N ILE A 47 3.62 -0.39 -3.12
CA ILE A 47 3.49 -0.23 -4.58
C ILE A 47 4.43 0.85 -5.10
N LEU A 48 4.43 2.05 -4.51
CA LEU A 48 5.31 3.13 -4.95
C LEU A 48 6.80 2.76 -4.77
N PHE A 49 7.15 2.14 -3.65
CA PHE A 49 8.50 1.66 -3.39
C PHE A 49 8.91 0.53 -4.36
N GLY A 50 8.04 -0.45 -4.62
CA GLY A 50 8.31 -1.50 -5.60
C GLY A 50 8.47 -0.97 -7.02
N MET A 51 7.70 0.05 -7.41
CA MET A 51 7.88 0.74 -8.69
C MET A 51 9.21 1.51 -8.75
N HIS A 52 9.63 2.12 -7.65
CA HIS A 52 10.92 2.78 -7.51
C HIS A 52 12.09 1.79 -7.67
N GLU A 53 12.05 0.66 -6.95
CA GLU A 53 13.06 -0.41 -7.02
C GLU A 53 13.18 -1.02 -8.44
N LEU A 54 12.07 -1.10 -9.17
CA LEU A 54 12.06 -1.52 -10.57
C LEU A 54 12.57 -0.45 -11.55
N GLY A 55 12.90 0.75 -11.07
CA GLY A 55 13.32 1.89 -11.87
C GLY A 55 12.20 2.47 -12.75
N ILE A 56 10.93 2.26 -12.40
CA ILE A 56 9.77 2.71 -13.18
C ILE A 56 9.46 4.17 -12.85
N LYS A 57 10.18 5.06 -13.52
CA LYS A 57 10.06 6.52 -13.38
C LYS A 57 8.89 7.06 -14.22
N ALA A 58 8.46 8.28 -13.91
CA ALA A 58 7.46 9.01 -14.70
C ALA A 58 7.93 9.25 -16.15
N SER A 59 9.23 9.35 -16.39
CA SER A 59 9.81 9.48 -17.72
C SER A 59 10.04 8.14 -18.44
N SER A 60 9.93 7.01 -17.74
CA SER A 60 10.16 5.68 -18.32
C SER A 60 8.96 5.21 -19.17
N SER A 61 9.19 4.18 -20.00
CA SER A 61 8.11 3.48 -20.68
C SER A 61 7.23 2.73 -19.68
N TYR A 62 5.92 2.66 -19.96
CA TYR A 62 4.98 1.89 -19.17
C TYR A 62 5.43 0.43 -19.06
N LYS A 63 5.16 -0.19 -17.90
CA LYS A 63 5.43 -1.61 -17.65
C LYS A 63 4.14 -2.32 -17.31
N LYS A 64 4.03 -3.59 -17.71
CA LYS A 64 2.87 -4.45 -17.41
C LYS A 64 2.54 -4.40 -15.92
N SER A 65 1.27 -4.17 -15.59
CA SER A 65 0.80 -4.13 -14.21
C SER A 65 1.11 -5.42 -13.47
N ALA A 66 1.00 -6.58 -14.15
CA ALA A 66 1.38 -7.87 -13.60
C ALA A 66 2.83 -7.93 -13.08
N ARG A 67 3.77 -7.23 -13.74
CA ARG A 67 5.18 -7.16 -13.29
C ARG A 67 5.31 -6.36 -12.00
N ILE A 68 4.62 -5.23 -11.90
CA ILE A 68 4.64 -4.37 -10.71
C ILE A 68 4.01 -5.09 -9.53
N VAL A 69 2.83 -5.70 -9.74
CA VAL A 69 2.14 -6.50 -8.72
C VAL A 69 3.01 -7.66 -8.25
N GLY A 70 3.61 -8.42 -9.17
CA GLY A 70 4.49 -9.55 -8.82
C GLY A 70 5.70 -9.14 -7.98
N GLU A 71 6.32 -8.00 -8.30
CA GLU A 71 7.43 -7.46 -7.51
C GLU A 71 7.01 -7.12 -6.08
N VAL A 72 5.89 -6.41 -5.94
CA VAL A 72 5.37 -5.97 -4.63
C VAL A 72 5.00 -7.18 -3.79
N LEU A 73 4.35 -8.19 -4.37
CA LEU A 73 3.99 -9.43 -3.68
C LEU A 73 5.22 -10.23 -3.24
N GLY A 74 6.16 -10.42 -4.16
CA GLY A 74 7.33 -11.26 -3.92
C GLY A 74 8.27 -10.69 -2.86
N LYS A 75 8.32 -9.36 -2.71
CA LYS A 75 9.29 -8.71 -1.82
C LYS A 75 8.68 -8.08 -0.57
N PHE A 76 7.48 -7.50 -0.67
CA PHE A 76 7.02 -6.55 0.37
C PHE A 76 5.61 -6.84 0.91
N HIS A 77 4.71 -7.43 0.12
CA HIS A 77 3.28 -7.53 0.46
C HIS A 77 2.75 -8.98 0.40
N PRO A 78 2.81 -9.75 1.50
CA PRO A 78 2.46 -11.18 1.51
C PRO A 78 0.93 -11.41 1.59
N HIS A 79 0.18 -10.77 0.70
CA HIS A 79 -1.29 -10.86 0.60
C HIS A 79 -1.71 -11.12 -0.86
N GLY A 80 -3.02 -11.12 -1.13
CA GLY A 80 -3.55 -11.41 -2.47
C GLY A 80 -3.10 -10.38 -3.52
N ASP A 81 -2.82 -10.88 -4.72
CA ASP A 81 -2.46 -10.08 -5.90
C ASP A 81 -3.56 -9.08 -6.29
N THR A 82 -4.81 -9.49 -6.21
CA THR A 82 -5.98 -8.63 -6.44
C THR A 82 -5.96 -7.39 -5.57
N ALA A 83 -5.63 -7.51 -4.27
CA ALA A 83 -5.62 -6.37 -3.35
C ALA A 83 -4.53 -5.33 -3.73
N VAL A 84 -3.37 -5.80 -4.21
CA VAL A 84 -2.29 -4.93 -4.68
C VAL A 84 -2.68 -4.28 -6.02
N TYR A 85 -3.24 -5.05 -6.94
CA TYR A 85 -3.67 -4.54 -8.24
C TYR A 85 -4.79 -3.49 -8.10
N ASP A 86 -5.81 -3.76 -7.30
CA ASP A 86 -6.93 -2.83 -7.08
C ASP A 86 -6.47 -1.55 -6.39
N ALA A 87 -5.52 -1.63 -5.46
CA ALA A 87 -4.91 -0.48 -4.84
C ALA A 87 -4.11 0.37 -5.86
N MET A 88 -3.35 -0.28 -6.75
CA MET A 88 -2.64 0.39 -7.83
C MET A 88 -3.59 1.04 -8.84
N VAL A 89 -4.68 0.36 -9.19
CA VAL A 89 -5.72 0.88 -10.08
C VAL A 89 -6.35 2.14 -9.49
N ARG A 90 -6.73 2.13 -8.21
CA ARG A 90 -7.28 3.31 -7.53
C ARG A 90 -6.32 4.50 -7.53
N MET A 91 -5.01 4.25 -7.42
CA MET A 91 -3.99 5.31 -7.52
C MET A 91 -3.81 5.91 -8.93
N ALA A 92 -4.39 5.26 -9.95
CA ALA A 92 -4.35 5.66 -11.35
C ALA A 92 -5.70 6.20 -11.89
N GLN A 93 -6.72 6.34 -11.03
CA GLN A 93 -8.04 6.83 -11.40
C GLN A 93 -8.24 8.28 -10.94
N GLU A 94 -8.50 9.18 -11.88
CA GLU A 94 -8.63 10.63 -11.60
C GLU A 94 -9.85 11.00 -10.75
N TRP A 95 -10.92 10.19 -10.78
CA TRP A 95 -12.10 10.37 -9.93
C TRP A 95 -11.94 9.77 -8.53
N SER A 96 -10.94 8.89 -8.33
CA SER A 96 -10.65 8.25 -7.04
C SER A 96 -9.61 9.01 -6.22
N MET A 97 -8.64 9.66 -6.87
CA MET A 97 -7.60 10.45 -6.20
C MET A 97 -7.45 11.82 -6.84
N ARG A 98 -7.45 12.87 -6.02
CA ARG A 98 -7.32 14.25 -6.48
C ARG A 98 -6.00 14.51 -7.20
N TYR A 99 -4.93 13.89 -6.74
CA TYR A 99 -3.61 13.88 -7.35
C TYR A 99 -3.15 12.42 -7.48
N MET A 100 -3.37 11.84 -8.66
CA MET A 100 -2.98 10.46 -8.97
C MET A 100 -1.48 10.24 -8.73
N LEU A 101 -1.16 9.09 -8.16
CA LEU A 101 0.21 8.66 -7.86
C LEU A 101 0.75 7.71 -8.94
N VAL A 102 -0.15 7.06 -9.68
CA VAL A 102 0.19 6.13 -10.75
C VAL A 102 -0.36 6.64 -12.09
N ASP A 103 0.43 6.49 -13.13
CA ASP A 103 0.06 6.77 -14.51
C ASP A 103 -0.25 5.44 -15.21
N GLY A 104 -1.52 5.18 -15.48
CA GLY A 104 -1.99 3.94 -16.10
C GLY A 104 -2.15 4.08 -17.62
N GLN A 105 -1.86 3.00 -18.35
CA GLN A 105 -2.17 2.83 -19.77
C GLN A 105 -3.04 1.59 -19.98
N GLY A 106 -4.16 1.76 -20.70
CA GLY A 106 -5.18 0.73 -20.90
C GLY A 106 -6.46 1.02 -20.12
N ASN A 107 -7.34 0.03 -19.97
CA ASN A 107 -8.59 0.20 -19.25
C ASN A 107 -8.39 0.03 -17.73
N PHE A 108 -8.47 1.13 -16.99
CA PHE A 108 -8.39 1.20 -15.52
C PHE A 108 -9.77 1.37 -14.85
N GLY A 109 -10.85 1.07 -15.56
CA GLY A 109 -12.23 1.20 -15.10
C GLY A 109 -12.85 2.53 -15.51
N SER A 110 -14.08 2.77 -15.02
CA SER A 110 -14.86 3.99 -15.31
C SER A 110 -15.55 4.51 -14.06
N ILE A 111 -16.07 5.75 -14.13
CA ILE A 111 -16.91 6.33 -13.08
C ILE A 111 -18.26 5.61 -12.94
N ASP A 112 -18.71 4.93 -13.99
CA ASP A 112 -19.97 4.18 -14.04
C ASP A 112 -19.90 2.84 -13.29
N GLY A 113 -18.71 2.50 -12.77
CA GLY A 113 -18.49 1.29 -11.98
C GLY A 113 -17.93 0.11 -12.79
N ASP A 114 -17.49 0.34 -14.03
CA ASP A 114 -16.81 -0.71 -14.79
C ASP A 114 -15.47 -1.07 -14.13
N ASN A 115 -15.24 -2.38 -13.98
CA ASN A 115 -14.00 -2.89 -13.45
C ASN A 115 -12.81 -2.61 -14.40
N PRO A 116 -11.58 -2.45 -13.87
CA PRO A 116 -10.39 -2.39 -14.70
C PRO A 116 -10.21 -3.69 -15.50
N ALA A 117 -9.52 -3.60 -16.64
CA ALA A 117 -9.08 -4.80 -17.32
C ALA A 117 -8.09 -5.59 -16.45
N ALA A 118 -7.93 -6.88 -16.71
CA ALA A 118 -6.98 -7.71 -15.98
C ALA A 118 -5.53 -7.15 -16.10
N MET A 119 -4.72 -7.32 -15.05
CA MET A 119 -3.35 -6.79 -14.94
C MET A 119 -2.36 -7.21 -16.04
N ARG A 120 -2.72 -8.22 -16.85
CA ARG A 120 -1.96 -8.62 -18.05
C ARG A 120 -2.15 -7.68 -19.25
N TYR A 121 -3.23 -6.91 -19.26
CA TYR A 121 -3.58 -5.96 -20.33
C TYR A 121 -3.16 -4.52 -20.00
N THR A 122 -3.24 -4.15 -18.72
CA THR A 122 -2.88 -2.80 -18.28
C THR A 122 -1.37 -2.66 -18.06
N GLU A 123 -0.90 -1.43 -18.21
CA GLU A 123 0.47 -1.02 -17.92
C GLU A 123 0.45 0.21 -17.02
N ALA A 124 1.51 0.41 -16.24
CA ALA A 124 1.61 1.53 -15.32
C ALA A 124 3.05 2.04 -15.20
N ARG A 125 3.18 3.30 -14.81
CA ARG A 125 4.41 3.94 -14.33
C ARG A 125 4.10 4.98 -13.25
N LEU A 126 5.12 5.51 -12.57
CA LEU A 126 4.90 6.55 -11.56
C LEU A 126 4.36 7.84 -12.22
N LYS A 127 3.52 8.59 -11.51
CA LYS A 127 3.31 10.01 -11.82
C LYS A 127 4.49 10.81 -11.28
N LYS A 128 4.76 11.97 -11.88
CA LYS A 128 5.83 12.87 -11.44
C LYS A 128 5.71 13.26 -9.96
N ILE A 129 4.49 13.49 -9.48
CA ILE A 129 4.22 13.81 -8.07
C ILE A 129 4.69 12.69 -7.11
N SER A 130 4.66 11.43 -7.54
CA SER A 130 5.13 10.31 -6.73
C SER A 130 6.65 10.22 -6.66
N GLU A 131 7.35 10.75 -7.67
CA GLU A 131 8.81 10.91 -7.58
C GLU A 131 9.16 11.92 -6.50
N ASP A 132 8.37 12.99 -6.32
CA ASP A 132 8.56 13.95 -5.21
C ASP A 132 8.27 13.31 -3.84
N MET A 133 7.41 12.29 -3.78
CA MET A 133 7.18 11.51 -2.54
C MET A 133 8.35 10.57 -2.21
N LEU A 134 9.07 10.10 -3.22
CA LEU A 134 10.19 9.14 -3.12
C LEU A 134 11.56 9.83 -3.15
N LEU A 135 11.61 11.15 -3.33
CA LEU A 135 12.86 11.88 -3.49
C LEU A 135 13.74 11.70 -2.24
N ASP A 136 15.04 11.45 -2.47
CA ASP A 136 16.05 11.28 -1.42
C ASP A 136 15.84 10.08 -0.49
N ILE A 137 15.02 9.09 -0.90
CA ILE A 137 14.81 7.86 -0.13
C ILE A 137 16.11 7.08 0.14
N ASP A 138 17.07 7.12 -0.80
CA ASP A 138 18.37 6.45 -0.68
C ASP A 138 19.41 7.21 0.16
N LYS A 139 19.05 8.38 0.71
CA LYS A 139 19.98 9.27 1.42
C LYS A 139 19.82 9.21 2.95
N ASP A 140 19.43 8.05 3.47
CA ASP A 140 19.24 7.82 4.91
C ASP A 140 18.26 8.83 5.55
N THR A 141 17.19 9.15 4.81
CA THR A 141 16.19 10.15 5.23
C THR A 141 15.03 9.54 6.03
N ILE A 142 14.89 8.21 5.98
CA ILE A 142 13.81 7.47 6.63
C ILE A 142 14.34 6.15 7.20
N ASP A 143 13.66 5.64 8.22
CA ASP A 143 13.94 4.32 8.77
C ASP A 143 13.40 3.23 7.85
N TYR A 144 14.21 2.19 7.68
CA TYR A 144 13.81 0.94 7.05
C TYR A 144 13.57 -0.13 8.11
N LYS A 145 12.64 -1.03 7.82
CA LYS A 145 12.44 -2.27 8.58
C LYS A 145 12.66 -3.47 7.68
N LEU A 146 12.82 -4.64 8.28
CA LEU A 146 12.83 -5.90 7.55
C LEU A 146 11.45 -6.16 6.92
N ASN A 147 11.45 -6.81 5.75
CA ASN A 147 10.24 -7.29 5.09
C ASN A 147 9.68 -8.53 5.80
N PHE A 148 8.66 -9.17 5.22
CA PHE A 148 7.90 -10.23 5.90
C PHE A 148 8.66 -11.55 6.10
N ASP A 149 9.75 -11.79 5.37
CA ASP A 149 10.61 -12.97 5.48
C ASP A 149 12.03 -12.63 5.94
N ASP A 150 12.22 -11.41 6.45
CA ASP A 150 13.48 -10.87 6.96
C ASP A 150 14.67 -10.88 5.97
N SER A 151 14.41 -11.05 4.67
CA SER A 151 15.45 -11.09 3.63
C SER A 151 15.78 -9.74 2.99
N LEU A 152 14.82 -8.81 3.01
CA LEU A 152 14.92 -7.49 2.39
C LEU A 152 14.51 -6.39 3.37
N LYS A 153 14.74 -5.14 2.98
CA LYS A 153 14.29 -3.97 3.73
C LYS A 153 13.17 -3.24 2.98
N GLU A 154 12.20 -2.72 3.73
CA GLU A 154 11.15 -1.84 3.21
C GLU A 154 11.07 -0.54 4.04
N PRO A 155 10.72 0.60 3.43
CA PRO A 155 10.60 1.87 4.13
C PRO A 155 9.43 1.82 5.12
N THR A 156 9.66 2.34 6.33
CA THR A 156 8.57 2.51 7.31
C THR A 156 7.59 3.60 6.88
N VAL A 157 8.12 4.67 6.28
CA VAL A 157 7.42 5.79 5.63
C VAL A 157 8.18 6.26 4.40
N LEU A 158 7.52 6.96 3.48
CA LEU A 158 8.21 7.65 2.40
C LEU A 158 8.71 9.03 2.86
N PRO A 159 9.80 9.58 2.26
CA PRO A 159 10.26 10.94 2.55
C PRO A 159 9.18 12.01 2.40
N SER A 160 8.26 11.82 1.46
CA SER A 160 7.02 12.59 1.27
C SER A 160 7.18 14.12 1.41
N ARG A 161 7.76 14.77 0.38
CA ARG A 161 7.90 16.24 0.35
C ARG A 161 6.58 17.00 0.22
N LEU A 162 5.48 16.29 0.02
CA LEU A 162 4.13 16.84 -0.12
C LEU A 162 3.26 16.38 1.05
N PRO A 163 2.31 17.21 1.53
CA PRO A 163 1.36 16.84 2.57
C PRO A 163 0.27 15.90 2.03
N ASN A 164 0.67 14.75 1.47
CA ASN A 164 -0.18 13.87 0.68
C ASN A 164 -1.44 13.40 1.41
N LEU A 165 -1.38 13.24 2.75
CA LEU A 165 -2.56 12.96 3.55
C LEU A 165 -3.66 14.02 3.30
N LEU A 166 -3.33 15.31 3.40
CA LEU A 166 -4.28 16.42 3.16
C LEU A 166 -4.68 16.51 1.69
N LEU A 167 -3.73 16.34 0.77
CA LEU A 167 -3.97 16.50 -0.67
C LEU A 167 -4.93 15.45 -1.23
N ASN A 168 -4.72 14.18 -0.89
CA ASN A 168 -5.49 13.07 -1.44
C ASN A 168 -6.56 12.54 -0.47
N GLY A 169 -6.52 12.96 0.79
CA GLY A 169 -7.40 12.44 1.81
C GLY A 169 -7.10 10.98 2.15
N ALA A 170 -7.96 10.39 2.98
CA ALA A 170 -7.90 8.96 3.27
C ALA A 170 -9.23 8.46 3.78
N THR A 171 -9.60 7.24 3.39
CA THR A 171 -10.74 6.52 3.96
C THR A 171 -10.29 5.14 4.41
N GLY A 172 -10.70 4.73 5.60
CA GLY A 172 -10.32 3.43 6.15
C GLY A 172 -11.23 3.01 7.29
N ILE A 173 -11.56 1.72 7.34
CA ILE A 173 -12.34 1.11 8.41
C ILE A 173 -11.43 0.07 9.08
N ALA A 174 -11.13 0.29 10.35
CA ALA A 174 -10.30 -0.60 11.16
C ALA A 174 -11.17 -1.37 12.17
N VAL A 175 -10.54 -2.01 13.16
CA VAL A 175 -11.27 -2.61 14.28
C VAL A 175 -11.55 -1.53 15.33
N GLY A 176 -12.84 -1.24 15.56
CA GLY A 176 -13.28 -0.26 16.57
C GLY A 176 -13.11 1.22 16.20
N MET A 177 -12.60 1.53 15.00
CA MET A 177 -12.41 2.91 14.53
C MET A 177 -12.49 3.02 13.01
N ALA A 178 -12.73 4.24 12.52
CA ALA A 178 -12.72 4.57 11.11
C ALA A 178 -12.10 5.95 10.89
N THR A 179 -11.58 6.17 9.68
CA THR A 179 -11.09 7.47 9.21
C THR A 179 -11.76 7.83 7.90
N ASN A 180 -12.09 9.11 7.74
CA ASN A 180 -12.59 9.67 6.49
C ASN A 180 -12.15 11.12 6.39
N MET A 181 -11.17 11.40 5.53
CA MET A 181 -10.61 12.72 5.33
C MET A 181 -10.73 13.13 3.85
N PRO A 182 -11.31 14.30 3.55
CA PRO A 182 -11.47 14.76 2.18
C PRO A 182 -10.14 15.25 1.58
N PRO A 183 -10.00 15.23 0.24
CA PRO A 183 -8.86 15.82 -0.45
C PRO A 183 -8.91 17.36 -0.45
N HIS A 184 -7.74 17.99 -0.50
CA HIS A 184 -7.57 19.46 -0.51
C HIS A 184 -6.72 19.92 -1.70
N ASN A 185 -6.79 21.21 -2.02
CA ASN A 185 -6.00 21.81 -3.09
C ASN A 185 -4.54 22.04 -2.65
N LEU A 186 -3.58 21.61 -3.45
CA LEU A 186 -2.15 21.80 -3.23
C LEU A 186 -1.72 23.26 -3.04
N SER A 187 -2.37 24.23 -3.69
CA SER A 187 -2.00 25.64 -3.53
C SER A 187 -2.54 26.29 -2.25
N GLU A 188 -3.43 25.60 -1.52
CA GLU A 188 -4.09 26.12 -0.31
C GLU A 188 -3.49 25.53 0.98
N VAL A 189 -2.92 24.32 0.89
CA VAL A 189 -2.25 23.62 2.01
C VAL A 189 -0.82 24.11 2.17
#